data_AF-A0A3C0R7F5-F1
#
_entry.id   AF-A0A3C0R7F5-F1
#
_cell.length_a   1.000
_cell.length_b   1.000
_cell.length_c   1.000
_cell.angle_alpha   90.00
_cell.angle_beta   90.00
_cell.angle_gamma   90.00
#
_symmetry.space_group_name_H-M   'P 1'
#
loop_
_entity.id
_entity.type
_entity.pdbx_description
1 polymer ?
#
loop_
_entity_poly.entity_id
_entity_poly.type
_entity_poly.pdbx_seq_one_letter_code
_entity_poly.pdbx_strand_id
1 'polypeptide(L)' 'MGDLQTRGAIVEGMDTEGHFTVVKAQVPLAQLGNYASSLRSFTQG' A
#
# COMPACT_ATOMS: atom_id res chain seq x y z
N MET A 1 -2.15 -1.18 6.47
CA MET A 1 -3.45 -1.46 5.81
C MET A 1 -4.39 -0.25 5.79
N GLY A 2 -4.42 0.60 6.83
CA GLY A 2 -5.30 1.78 6.86
C GLY A 2 -5.10 2.78 5.72
N ASP A 3 -3.86 3.09 5.34
CA ASP A 3 -3.58 4.11 4.31
C ASP A 3 -4.10 3.75 2.90
N LEU A 4 -4.06 2.47 2.52
CA LEU A 4 -4.65 2.01 1.26
C LEU A 4 -6.17 2.24 1.26
N GLN A 5 -6.85 1.97 2.38
CA GLN A 5 -8.29 2.24 2.49
C GLN A 5 -8.60 3.74 2.43
N THR A 6 -7.78 4.60 3.06
CA THR A 6 -7.97 6.06 3.01
C THR A 6 -7.79 6.63 1.60
N ARG A 7 -6.98 5.97 0.77
CA ARG A 7 -6.72 6.37 -0.63
C ARG A 7 -7.73 5.81 -1.64
N GLY A 8 -8.81 5.21 -1.16
CA GLY A 8 -9.78 4.52 -2.02
C GLY A 8 -9.14 3.36 -2.81
N ALA A 9 -8.08 2.75 -2.26
CA ALA A 9 -7.47 1.59 -2.88
C ALA A 9 -8.37 0.37 -2.77
N ILE A 10 -8.47 -0.38 -3.85
CA ILE A 10 -9.11 -1.69 -3.86
C ILE A 10 -7.99 -2.72 -3.69
N VAL A 11 -7.98 -3.39 -2.53
CA VAL A 11 -7.02 -4.48 -2.28
C VAL A 11 -7.45 -5.70 -3.07
N GLU A 12 -6.57 -6.17 -3.95
CA GLU A 12 -6.79 -7.35 -4.79
C GLU A 12 -6.37 -8.63 -4.08
N GLY A 13 -5.36 -8.54 -3.21
CA GLY A 13 -4.88 -9.68 -2.45
C GLY A 13 -3.72 -9.35 -1.52
N MET A 14 -3.47 -10.26 -0.58
CA MET A 14 -2.33 -10.22 0.32
C MET A 14 -1.66 -11.58 0.29
N ASP A 15 -0.42 -11.61 -0.16
CA ASP A 15 0.43 -12.79 -0.18
C ASP A 15 1.49 -12.67 0.91
N THR A 16 1.95 -13.79 1.44
CA THR A 16 3.05 -13.83 2.41
C THR A 16 4.26 -14.48 1.75
N GLU A 17 5.35 -13.72 1.59
CA GLU A 17 6.62 -14.20 1.08
C GLU A 17 7.64 -14.19 2.22
N GLY A 18 7.75 -15.33 2.91
CA GLY A 18 8.64 -15.50 4.07
C GLY A 18 8.24 -14.59 5.24
N HIS A 19 9.12 -13.64 5.58
CA HIS A 19 8.88 -12.63 6.63
C HIS A 19 8.13 -11.39 6.13
N PHE A 20 7.93 -11.26 4.81
CA PHE A 20 7.28 -10.10 4.23
C PHE A 20 5.84 -10.41 3.82
N THR A 21 5.00 -9.39 3.91
CA THR A 21 3.63 -9.44 3.40
C THR A 21 3.55 -8.56 2.16
N VAL A 22 3.30 -9.18 1.02
CA VAL A 22 3.11 -8.50 -0.26
C VAL A 22 1.63 -8.16 -0.41
N VAL A 23 1.32 -6.87 -0.50
CA VAL A 23 -0.06 -6.39 -0.67
C VAL A 23 -0.23 -5.91 -2.11
N LYS A 24 -1.15 -6.53 -2.85
CA LYS A 24 -1.55 -6.10 -4.18
C LYS A 24 -2.82 -5.28 -4.06
N ALA A 25 -2.77 -4.04 -4.54
CA ALA A 25 -3.90 -3.13 -4.50
C ALA A 25 -3.89 -2.19 -5.70
N GLN A 26 -5.08 -1.87 -6.19
CA GLN A 26 -5.30 -0.91 -7.25
C GLN A 26 -5.71 0.44 -6.66
N VAL A 27 -4.99 1.50 -7.02
CA VAL A 27 -5.21 2.87 -6.51
C VAL A 27 -5.37 3.83 -7.69
N PRO A 28 -6.30 4.79 -7.65
CA PRO A 28 -6.37 5.84 -8.66
C PRO A 28 -5.07 6.65 -8.71
N LEU A 29 -4.53 6.90 -9.91
CA LEU A 29 -3.25 7.60 -10.09
C LEU A 29 -3.20 8.96 -9.37
N ALA A 30 -4.32 9.68 -9.34
CA ALA A 30 -4.46 10.97 -8.64
C ALA A 30 -4.15 10.89 -7.13
N GLN A 31 -4.26 9.70 -6.52
CA GLN A 31 -4.03 9.49 -5.09
C GLN A 31 -2.64 8.91 -4.75
N LEU A 32 -1.82 8.61 -5.76
CA LEU A 32 -0.46 8.09 -5.58
C LEU A 32 0.61 9.19 -5.40
N GLY A 33 0.20 10.46 -5.41
CA GLY A 33 1.08 11.59 -5.12
C GLY A 33 1.80 11.40 -3.77
N ASN A 34 3.13 11.52 -3.77
CA ASN A 34 4.01 11.36 -2.61
C ASN A 34 3.88 10.01 -1.87
N TYR A 35 3.31 8.98 -2.50
CA TYR A 35 3.07 7.68 -1.85
C TYR A 35 4.37 7.02 -1.38
N ALA A 36 5.49 7.21 -2.09
CA ALA A 36 6.79 6.65 -1.70
C ALA A 36 7.22 7.10 -0.28
N SER A 37 7.01 8.37 0.07
CA SER A 37 7.35 8.91 1.38
C SER A 37 6.45 8.31 2.47
N SER A 38 5.14 8.26 2.23
CA SER A 38 4.18 7.65 3.15
C SER A 38 4.44 6.16 3.33
N LEU A 39 4.68 5.43 2.25
CA LEU A 39 4.98 4.01 2.25
C LEU A 39 6.20 3.72 3.12
N ARG A 40 7.29 4.47 2.97
CA ARG A 40 8.50 4.34 3.79
C ARG A 40 8.20 4.56 5.28
N SER A 41 7.38 5.56 5.62
CA SER A 41 6.96 5.77 7.01
C SER A 41 6.14 4.59 7.54
N PHE A 42 5.30 3.96 6.72
CA PHE A 42 4.50 2.81 7.14
C PHE A 42 5.31 1.52 7.27
N THR A 43 6.27 1.28 6.38
CA THR A 43 7.16 0.11 6.44
C THR A 43 8.33 0.32 7.39
N GLN A 44 8.44 1.50 8.01
CA GLN A 44 9.57 1.96 8.82
C GLN A 44 10.93 2.00 8.09
N GLY A 45 10.92 2.01 6.75
CA GLY A 45 12.12 2.05 5.93
C GLY A 45 12.79 0.70 5.82
#